data_AF-A0A386ZHJ6-F1
#
_entry.id   AF-A0A386ZHJ6-F1
#
_cell.length_a   1.000
_cell.length_b   1.000
_cell.length_c   1.000
_cell.angle_alpha   90.00
_cell.angle_beta   90.00
_cell.angle_gamma   90.00
#
_symmetry.space_group_name_H-M   'P 1'
#
loop_
_entity.id
_entity.type
_entity.pdbx_description
1 polymer ?
#
loop_
_entity_poly.entity_id
_entity_poly.type
_entity_poly.pdbx_seq_one_letter_code
_entity_poly.pdbx_strand_id
1 'polypeptide(L)'
;MDIEDIVSQDNSTAESPDVGFRMGASATTAAPGNAPGRLAEQVVGELLTLIPAGWDRLDAAIAMTVSDEAAQVVASDGQRAVPVSLTARVVELLRKLRHQGAESAEGPWWRFLATVTRSGGAEIEYDYGVEPFPDHQLFPAAAYVADLQVYPRRKLPIWLAAYIGHEDRQIRTPRQAFADAQAGGTTGAIEVPAEEGLPPFPVLWARWAVISAAFVAAKSPRGPRITSALGWFEGSTRSGSTVHRLPHGRAVLSGGVWNAPSLDAVYNGGAPMPQFFRGAPEWVADPVLSPRTSNGLLSFCYWWDGNTWYRGESPPVSGLRDALPGVWSSDSVFDVLTQIVDDKASSWLTALIAAAETGRVTRALLSRTLSGDNFDVDSSYYQLILAGIAE
;
A
#
# COMPACT_ATOMS: atom_id res chain seq x y z
N MET A 1 30.90 -37.48 -19.99
CA MET A 1 30.53 -36.89 -21.28
C MET A 1 29.16 -36.27 -21.06
N ASP A 2 29.06 -35.14 -20.36
CA ASP A 2 29.87 -33.90 -20.44
C ASP A 2 29.73 -33.26 -21.82
N ILE A 3 28.96 -32.17 -21.90
CA ILE A 3 29.40 -30.88 -22.45
C ILE A 3 28.76 -29.79 -21.57
N GLU A 4 29.60 -29.04 -20.87
CA GLU A 4 29.28 -27.74 -20.26
C GLU A 4 29.49 -26.61 -21.29
N ASP A 5 28.92 -25.43 -21.02
CA ASP A 5 29.17 -24.13 -21.66
C ASP A 5 28.87 -24.06 -23.19
N ILE A 6 28.65 -22.90 -23.83
CA ILE A 6 28.98 -21.47 -23.60
C ILE A 6 27.71 -20.67 -24.02
N VAL A 7 27.25 -19.59 -23.37
CA VAL A 7 27.71 -18.19 -23.54
C VAL A 7 27.51 -17.38 -22.26
N SER A 8 28.63 -16.82 -21.78
CA SER A 8 28.71 -15.75 -20.79
C SER A 8 28.90 -14.39 -21.49
N GLN A 9 28.58 -13.32 -20.74
CA GLN A 9 28.86 -11.89 -20.99
C GLN A 9 28.11 -11.21 -22.16
N ASP A 10 27.60 -9.98 -22.01
CA ASP A 10 27.49 -9.10 -20.82
C ASP A 10 26.31 -8.11 -20.97
N ASN A 11 25.83 -7.53 -19.86
CA ASN A 11 25.26 -6.17 -19.88
C ASN A 11 25.39 -5.46 -18.52
N SER A 12 26.60 -4.97 -18.27
CA SER A 12 26.96 -4.10 -17.16
C SER A 12 26.18 -2.77 -17.13
N THR A 13 25.07 -2.77 -16.39
CA THR A 13 24.57 -1.55 -15.72
C THR A 13 24.80 -1.68 -14.22
N ALA A 14 25.69 -0.84 -13.67
CA ALA A 14 25.99 -0.81 -12.25
C ALA A 14 24.87 -0.13 -11.46
N GLU A 15 23.73 -0.79 -11.34
CA GLU A 15 22.81 -0.52 -10.23
C GLU A 15 23.48 -1.03 -8.95
N SER A 16 23.61 -0.13 -7.97
CA SER A 16 23.95 -0.51 -6.60
C SER A 16 22.96 -1.58 -6.13
N PRO A 17 23.38 -2.62 -5.39
CA PRO A 17 22.43 -3.60 -4.86
C PRO A 17 21.38 -2.86 -4.01
N ASP A 18 20.11 -2.94 -4.41
CA ASP A 18 18.97 -2.30 -3.72
C ASP A 18 18.65 -3.06 -2.42
N VAL A 19 19.56 -2.94 -1.45
CA VAL A 19 19.28 -3.28 -0.07
C VAL A 19 18.32 -2.20 0.41
N GLY A 20 17.03 -2.55 0.53
CA GLY A 20 15.87 -1.64 0.62
C GLY A 20 15.76 -0.75 1.87
N PHE A 21 16.88 -0.19 2.35
CA PHE A 21 16.98 0.83 3.38
C PHE A 21 16.53 2.20 2.83
N ARG A 22 15.23 2.35 2.55
CA ARG A 22 14.65 3.67 2.32
C ARG A 22 14.52 4.42 3.64
N MET A 23 15.57 5.16 3.99
CA MET A 23 15.49 6.34 4.87
C MET A 23 14.41 7.25 4.26
N GLY A 24 13.26 7.34 4.92
CA GLY A 24 12.06 7.94 4.34
C GLY A 24 12.00 9.45 4.56
N ALA A 25 11.55 10.22 3.57
CA ALA A 25 11.32 11.67 3.71
C ALA A 25 10.18 12.05 4.70
N SER A 26 9.67 11.09 5.49
CA SER A 26 8.75 11.30 6.61
C SER A 26 9.36 10.90 7.96
N ALA A 27 10.67 10.67 8.01
CA ALA A 27 11.40 10.57 9.26
C ALA A 27 11.32 11.89 10.04
N THR A 28 11.15 11.80 11.36
CA THR A 28 11.51 12.91 12.24
C THR A 28 13.03 12.90 12.38
N THR A 29 13.72 13.53 11.42
CA THR A 29 15.14 13.80 11.54
C THR A 29 15.35 14.60 12.83
N ALA A 30 16.18 14.09 13.75
CA ALA A 30 16.61 14.90 14.88
C ALA A 30 17.32 16.14 14.32
N ALA A 31 16.78 17.33 14.59
CA ALA A 31 17.32 18.56 14.02
C ALA A 31 18.82 18.69 14.35
N PRO A 32 19.66 19.18 13.41
CA PRO A 32 21.10 19.34 13.63
C PRO A 32 21.34 20.37 14.74
N GLY A 33 21.46 19.87 15.98
CA GLY A 33 21.43 20.69 17.19
C GLY A 33 21.14 19.88 18.47
N ASN A 34 20.38 18.79 18.39
CA ASN A 34 20.24 17.86 19.52
C ASN A 34 21.30 16.76 19.45
N ALA A 35 22.36 16.90 20.26
CA ALA A 35 23.34 15.84 20.45
C ALA A 35 22.63 14.55 20.93
N PRO A 36 22.99 13.35 20.42
CA PRO A 36 22.38 12.11 20.87
C PRO A 36 22.59 11.93 22.39
N GLY A 37 21.58 11.44 23.10
CA GLY A 37 21.77 11.08 24.50
C GLY A 37 22.85 10.00 24.64
N ARG A 38 23.59 10.00 25.76
CA ARG A 38 24.78 9.12 25.98
C ARG A 38 24.59 7.65 25.59
N LEU A 39 23.39 7.07 25.72
CA LEU A 39 23.11 5.70 25.28
C LEU A 39 23.14 5.53 23.76
N ALA A 40 22.62 6.50 23.00
CA ALA A 40 22.70 6.49 21.54
C ALA A 40 24.14 6.66 21.04
N GLU A 41 24.94 7.51 21.68
CA GLU A 41 26.39 7.62 21.41
C GLU A 41 27.11 6.28 21.65
N GLN A 42 26.76 5.57 22.73
CA GLN A 42 27.31 4.23 23.02
C GLN A 42 26.88 3.18 21.99
N VAL A 43 25.62 3.20 21.54
CA VAL A 43 25.14 2.32 20.46
C VAL A 43 25.91 2.59 19.17
N VAL A 44 26.10 3.86 18.77
CA VAL A 44 26.89 4.22 17.59
C VAL A 44 28.34 3.76 17.72
N GLY A 45 28.97 3.99 18.88
CA GLY A 45 30.34 3.55 19.14
C GLY A 45 30.51 2.04 18.97
N GLU A 46 29.58 1.24 19.49
CA GLU A 46 29.61 -0.22 19.36
C GLU A 46 29.28 -0.67 17.92
N LEU A 47 28.31 -0.05 17.24
CA LEU A 47 28.01 -0.32 15.82
C LEU A 47 29.21 -0.05 14.91
N LEU A 48 29.98 1.02 15.16
CA LEU A 48 31.22 1.32 14.43
C LEU A 48 32.28 0.21 14.59
N THR A 49 32.32 -0.51 15.72
CA THR A 49 33.22 -1.67 15.88
C THR A 49 32.81 -2.88 15.02
N LEU A 50 31.55 -2.95 14.57
CA LEU A 50 31.06 -4.04 13.73
C LEU A 50 31.46 -3.90 12.26
N ILE A 51 31.95 -2.73 11.83
CA ILE A 51 32.38 -2.50 10.43
C ILE A 51 33.64 -3.32 10.14
N PRO A 52 33.57 -4.39 9.32
CA PRO A 52 34.72 -5.25 9.08
C PRO A 52 35.85 -4.50 8.35
N ALA A 53 37.09 -4.98 8.48
CA ALA A 53 38.22 -4.36 7.80
C ALA A 53 38.03 -4.34 6.26
N GLY A 54 38.28 -3.19 5.64
CA GLY A 54 38.02 -2.99 4.20
C GLY A 54 36.59 -2.59 3.84
N TRP A 55 35.72 -2.36 4.83
CA TRP A 55 34.37 -1.82 4.67
C TRP A 55 34.26 -0.44 5.36
N ASP A 56 33.38 0.41 4.82
CA ASP A 56 33.36 1.85 5.17
C ASP A 56 32.03 2.33 5.77
N ARG A 57 30.92 1.64 5.50
CA ARG A 57 29.57 1.97 5.98
C ARG A 57 28.91 0.75 6.63
N LEU A 58 28.07 0.98 7.63
CA LEU A 58 27.13 0.01 8.19
C LEU A 58 25.72 0.60 8.15
N ASP A 59 24.79 -0.17 7.63
CA ASP A 59 23.37 0.11 7.62
C ASP A 59 22.67 -0.90 8.55
N ALA A 60 21.96 -0.40 9.55
CA ALA A 60 21.31 -1.21 10.57
C ALA A 60 19.82 -0.86 10.67
N ALA A 61 18.95 -1.86 10.49
CA ALA A 61 17.52 -1.76 10.77
C ALA A 61 17.14 -2.83 11.80
N ILE A 62 16.66 -2.41 12.97
CA ILE A 62 16.49 -3.28 14.13
C ILE A 62 15.10 -3.07 14.72
N ALA A 63 14.21 -4.05 14.55
CA ALA A 63 12.89 -4.09 15.18
C ALA A 63 12.97 -4.70 16.58
N MET A 64 12.22 -4.18 17.55
CA MET A 64 12.24 -4.66 18.94
C MET A 64 10.91 -4.45 19.68
N THR A 65 10.49 -5.48 20.41
CA THR A 65 9.45 -5.44 21.45
C THR A 65 10.06 -5.83 22.81
N VAL A 66 9.25 -6.09 23.84
CA VAL A 66 9.71 -6.69 25.10
C VAL A 66 10.13 -8.15 24.99
N SER A 67 9.61 -8.89 24.01
CA SER A 67 9.80 -10.35 23.87
C SER A 67 10.61 -10.75 22.64
N ASP A 68 10.55 -9.96 21.58
CA ASP A 68 11.05 -10.31 20.24
C ASP A 68 11.96 -9.21 19.68
N GLU A 69 12.97 -9.63 18.92
CA GLU A 69 13.89 -8.74 18.21
C GLU A 69 14.25 -9.30 16.84
N ALA A 70 14.40 -8.43 15.85
CA ALA A 70 14.84 -8.79 14.49
C ALA A 70 15.76 -7.71 13.97
N ALA A 71 16.93 -8.11 13.46
CA ALA A 71 17.95 -7.18 12.98
C ALA A 71 18.38 -7.54 11.56
N GLN A 72 18.31 -6.56 10.66
CA GLN A 72 18.99 -6.59 9.38
C GLN A 72 20.13 -5.57 9.45
N VAL A 73 21.37 -6.06 9.45
CA VAL A 73 22.56 -5.21 9.52
C VAL A 73 23.52 -5.62 8.43
N VAL A 74 24.00 -4.64 7.67
CA VAL A 74 24.80 -4.83 6.46
C VAL A 74 25.98 -3.86 6.48
N ALA A 75 27.18 -4.34 6.23
CA ALA A 75 28.33 -3.49 5.91
C ALA A 75 28.43 -3.30 4.39
N SER A 76 28.78 -2.10 3.94
CA SER A 76 28.94 -1.75 2.52
C SER A 76 30.23 -0.95 2.25
N ASP A 77 30.77 -1.10 1.03
CA ASP A 77 31.92 -0.35 0.49
C ASP A 77 31.53 0.50 -0.74
N GLY A 78 30.22 0.68 -0.94
CA GLY A 78 29.63 1.37 -2.10
C GLY A 78 29.49 0.53 -3.37
N GLN A 79 30.03 -0.70 -3.41
CA GLN A 79 29.87 -1.63 -4.55
C GLN A 79 29.37 -3.01 -4.11
N ARG A 80 29.73 -3.44 -2.91
CA ARG A 80 29.40 -4.72 -2.30
C ARG A 80 28.66 -4.49 -0.99
N ALA A 81 28.02 -5.55 -0.52
CA ALA A 81 27.31 -5.60 0.75
C ALA A 81 27.52 -6.97 1.42
N VAL A 82 27.74 -7.01 2.73
CA VAL A 82 27.79 -8.26 3.52
C VAL A 82 26.95 -8.15 4.79
N PRO A 83 26.22 -9.21 5.18
CA PRO A 83 25.48 -9.22 6.44
C PRO A 83 26.44 -9.22 7.64
N VAL A 84 26.06 -8.53 8.71
CA VAL A 84 26.81 -8.42 9.96
C VAL A 84 25.90 -8.83 11.12
N SER A 85 26.40 -9.60 12.07
CA SER A 85 25.65 -9.97 13.27
C SER A 85 25.85 -8.93 14.36
N LEU A 86 24.77 -8.55 15.06
CA LEU A 86 24.85 -7.73 16.27
C LEU A 86 25.53 -8.50 17.40
N THR A 87 26.32 -7.80 18.21
CA THR A 87 26.82 -8.35 19.47
C THR A 87 25.73 -8.25 20.55
N ALA A 88 25.77 -9.15 21.53
CA ALA A 88 24.89 -9.09 22.70
C ALA A 88 24.97 -7.73 23.44
N ARG A 89 26.12 -7.05 23.35
CA ARG A 89 26.34 -5.72 23.91
C ARG A 89 25.54 -4.63 23.19
N VAL A 90 25.51 -4.63 21.86
CA VAL A 90 24.67 -3.69 21.09
C VAL A 90 23.19 -3.93 21.41
N VAL A 91 22.75 -5.18 21.47
CA VAL A 91 21.37 -5.55 21.86
C VAL A 91 21.02 -5.05 23.27
N GLU A 92 21.91 -5.24 24.25
CA GLU A 92 21.73 -4.74 25.62
C GLU A 92 21.57 -3.21 25.67
N LEU A 93 22.41 -2.48 24.93
CA LEU A 93 22.36 -1.02 24.84
C LEU A 93 21.09 -0.53 24.12
N LEU A 94 20.66 -1.21 23.06
CA LEU A 94 19.40 -0.91 22.35
C LEU A 94 18.19 -1.13 23.23
N ARG A 95 18.14 -2.20 24.03
CA ARG A 95 17.06 -2.44 25.01
C ARG A 95 17.01 -1.32 26.06
N LYS A 96 18.17 -0.84 26.54
CA LYS A 96 18.27 0.31 27.47
C LYS A 96 17.81 1.61 26.82
N LEU A 97 18.24 1.88 25.60
CA LEU A 97 17.84 3.06 24.81
C LEU A 97 16.33 3.05 24.52
N ARG A 98 15.77 1.87 24.19
CA ARG A 98 14.33 1.68 23.98
C ARG A 98 13.54 1.94 25.26
N HIS A 99 14.01 1.41 26.39
CA HIS A 99 13.38 1.66 27.70
C HIS A 99 13.39 3.14 28.07
N GLN A 100 14.49 3.87 27.83
CA GLN A 100 14.52 5.32 28.00
C GLN A 100 13.51 6.04 27.08
N GLY A 101 13.31 5.56 25.85
CA GLY A 101 12.30 6.07 24.93
C GLY A 101 10.85 5.99 25.46
N ALA A 102 10.57 5.07 26.39
CA ALA A 102 9.26 4.96 27.02
C ALA A 102 8.89 6.12 27.96
N GLU A 103 9.85 6.99 28.32
CA GLU A 103 9.59 8.24 29.04
C GLU A 103 8.98 9.32 28.13
N SER A 104 8.99 9.13 26.81
CA SER A 104 8.41 10.05 25.84
C SER A 104 6.89 9.89 25.69
N ALA A 105 6.22 10.94 25.21
CA ALA A 105 4.77 10.91 24.95
C ALA A 105 4.34 9.94 23.83
N GLU A 106 5.28 9.49 22.98
CA GLU A 106 5.05 8.53 21.90
C GLU A 106 5.32 7.08 22.35
N GLY A 107 5.92 6.90 23.53
CA GLY A 107 6.42 5.63 24.04
C GLY A 107 7.73 5.19 23.37
N PRO A 108 8.16 3.94 23.56
CA PRO A 108 9.37 3.43 22.92
C PRO A 108 9.21 3.36 21.39
N TRP A 109 10.29 3.47 20.63
CA TRP A 109 10.27 3.20 19.20
C TRP A 109 10.01 1.70 18.91
N TRP A 110 9.53 1.37 17.71
CA TRP A 110 9.39 -0.02 17.25
C TRP A 110 10.60 -0.49 16.46
N ARG A 111 11.19 0.39 15.63
CA ARG A 111 12.46 0.11 14.94
C ARG A 111 13.47 1.22 15.19
N PHE A 112 14.72 0.80 15.36
CA PHE A 112 15.90 1.65 15.34
C PHE A 112 16.55 1.51 13.98
N LEU A 113 16.71 2.62 13.27
CA LEU A 113 17.43 2.70 12.00
C LEU A 113 18.72 3.49 12.22
N ALA A 114 19.85 3.01 11.72
CA ALA A 114 21.09 3.77 11.75
C ALA A 114 21.95 3.53 10.51
N THR A 115 22.55 4.61 10.04
CA THR A 115 23.70 4.59 9.12
C THR A 115 24.91 5.06 9.89
N VAL A 116 25.99 4.28 9.96
CA VAL A 116 27.27 4.72 10.53
C VAL A 116 28.42 4.48 9.56
N THR A 117 29.39 5.40 9.52
CA THR A 117 30.55 5.32 8.62
C THR A 117 31.87 5.34 9.38
N ARG A 118 32.88 4.67 8.84
CA ARG A 118 34.25 4.64 9.39
C ARG A 118 34.88 6.04 9.49
N SER A 119 34.41 7.00 8.68
CA SER A 119 34.79 8.41 8.74
C SER A 119 34.18 9.20 9.91
N GLY A 120 33.33 8.57 10.74
CA GLY A 120 32.69 9.21 11.89
C GLY A 120 31.33 9.84 11.60
N GLY A 121 30.75 9.59 10.41
CA GLY A 121 29.36 9.93 10.13
C GLY A 121 28.41 8.98 10.87
N ALA A 122 27.35 9.52 11.47
CA ALA A 122 26.32 8.73 12.12
C ALA A 122 24.95 9.42 11.97
N GLU A 123 23.99 8.70 11.41
CA GLU A 123 22.59 9.09 11.30
C GLU A 123 21.76 8.04 12.05
N ILE A 124 20.81 8.48 12.88
CA ILE A 124 19.89 7.61 13.63
C ILE A 124 18.47 8.11 13.37
N GLU A 125 17.57 7.19 13.06
CA GLU A 125 16.13 7.42 12.98
C GLU A 125 15.38 6.41 13.87
N TYR A 126 14.28 6.87 14.44
CA TYR A 126 13.39 6.05 15.26
C TYR A 126 12.04 5.91 14.55
N ASP A 127 11.66 4.68 14.24
CA ASP A 127 10.38 4.38 13.59
C ASP A 127 9.32 4.02 14.65
N TYR A 128 8.30 4.85 14.73
CA TYR A 128 7.13 4.67 15.59
C TYR A 128 5.97 3.95 14.88
N GLY A 129 6.24 3.34 13.73
CA GLY A 129 5.28 2.55 12.97
C GLY A 129 4.32 3.39 12.15
N VAL A 130 4.73 4.57 11.68
CA VAL A 130 3.90 5.39 10.76
C VAL A 130 3.47 4.55 9.55
N GLU A 131 4.39 3.69 9.09
CA GLU A 131 4.22 2.78 7.98
C GLU A 131 4.30 1.30 8.45
N PRO A 132 3.61 0.35 7.79
CA PRO A 132 3.75 -1.08 8.02
C PRO A 132 5.20 -1.55 7.86
N PHE A 133 5.65 -2.36 8.80
CA PHE A 133 7.01 -2.93 8.78
C PHE A 133 7.17 -3.96 7.66
N PRO A 134 8.40 -4.13 7.11
CA PRO A 134 8.71 -5.24 6.23
C PRO A 134 8.46 -6.59 6.91
N ASP A 135 8.05 -7.62 6.15
CA ASP A 135 7.70 -8.95 6.67
C ASP A 135 8.77 -9.56 7.60
N HIS A 136 10.06 -9.37 7.30
CA HIS A 136 11.18 -9.86 8.11
C HIS A 136 11.42 -9.09 9.42
N GLN A 137 10.63 -8.04 9.68
CA GLN A 137 10.62 -7.19 10.88
C GLN A 137 9.21 -7.04 11.49
N LEU A 138 8.20 -7.68 10.90
CA LEU A 138 6.84 -7.74 11.42
C LEU A 138 6.71 -8.96 12.34
N PHE A 139 6.63 -8.71 13.65
CA PHE A 139 6.47 -9.77 14.64
C PHE A 139 5.03 -10.30 14.69
N PRO A 140 4.80 -11.51 15.24
CA PRO A 140 3.44 -11.97 15.53
C PRO A 140 2.69 -10.99 16.45
N ALA A 141 1.38 -10.84 16.24
CA ALA A 141 0.53 -9.91 17.01
C ALA A 141 0.71 -9.98 18.54
N ALA A 142 0.94 -11.19 19.08
CA ALA A 142 1.17 -11.41 20.51
C ALA A 142 2.38 -10.64 21.07
N ALA A 143 3.45 -10.44 20.29
CA ALA A 143 4.63 -9.68 20.71
C ALA A 143 4.32 -8.19 20.91
N TYR A 144 3.53 -7.60 20.01
CA TYR A 144 3.06 -6.22 20.12
C TYR A 144 2.06 -6.06 21.27
N VAL A 145 1.16 -7.03 21.49
CA VAL A 145 0.25 -7.02 22.65
C VAL A 145 1.02 -7.08 23.97
N ALA A 146 2.04 -7.94 24.08
CA ALA A 146 2.92 -8.00 25.25
C ALA A 146 3.70 -6.69 25.46
N ASP A 147 4.19 -6.06 24.38
CA ASP A 147 4.86 -4.76 24.46
C ASP A 147 3.93 -3.67 25.02
N LEU A 148 2.68 -3.63 24.58
CA LEU A 148 1.69 -2.64 25.01
C LEU A 148 1.19 -2.86 26.44
N GLN A 149 1.37 -4.06 27.02
CA GLN A 149 1.14 -4.30 28.45
C GLN A 149 2.24 -3.68 29.32
N VAL A 150 3.48 -3.60 28.81
CA VAL A 150 4.64 -3.02 29.53
C VAL A 150 4.80 -1.53 29.24
N TYR A 151 4.52 -1.12 28.00
CA TYR A 151 4.60 0.26 27.51
C TYR A 151 3.26 0.69 26.87
N PRO A 152 2.22 0.98 27.69
CA PRO A 152 0.92 1.39 27.17
C PRO A 152 1.01 2.67 26.34
N ARG A 153 0.30 2.70 25.21
CA ARG A 153 0.21 3.88 24.33
C ARG A 153 -1.22 4.39 24.26
N ARG A 154 -1.39 5.71 24.20
CA ARG A 154 -2.70 6.36 24.04
C ARG A 154 -3.30 6.15 22.64
N LYS A 155 -2.45 5.97 21.63
CA LYS A 155 -2.84 5.78 20.23
C LYS A 155 -1.77 4.96 19.50
N LEU A 156 -2.21 4.11 18.59
CA LEU A 156 -1.40 3.35 17.66
C LEU A 156 -1.61 3.84 16.21
N PRO A 157 -0.61 3.65 15.33
CA PRO A 157 -0.83 3.63 13.89
C PRO A 157 -1.94 2.63 13.55
N ILE A 158 -2.87 3.03 12.68
CA ILE A 158 -4.13 2.26 12.47
C ILE A 158 -3.86 0.87 11.90
N TRP A 159 -2.82 0.71 11.07
CA TRP A 159 -2.42 -0.61 10.58
C TRP A 159 -1.95 -1.55 11.69
N LEU A 160 -1.22 -1.04 12.70
CA LEU A 160 -0.72 -1.85 13.81
C LEU A 160 -1.86 -2.17 14.79
N ALA A 161 -2.74 -1.19 15.02
CA ALA A 161 -3.94 -1.35 15.83
C ALA A 161 -4.91 -2.39 15.22
N ALA A 162 -5.06 -2.38 13.90
CA ALA A 162 -5.80 -3.40 13.16
C ALA A 162 -5.08 -4.76 13.21
N TYR A 163 -3.78 -4.81 12.93
CA TYR A 163 -2.97 -6.04 12.93
C TYR A 163 -3.07 -6.84 14.24
N ILE A 164 -3.10 -6.17 15.40
CA ILE A 164 -3.21 -6.84 16.71
C ILE A 164 -4.65 -7.09 17.17
N GLY A 165 -5.65 -6.47 16.54
CA GLY A 165 -7.00 -6.35 17.09
C GLY A 165 -8.14 -6.43 16.09
N HIS A 166 -7.92 -6.84 14.84
CA HIS A 166 -9.00 -6.95 13.85
C HIS A 166 -9.99 -8.07 14.18
N GLU A 167 -9.54 -9.17 14.81
CA GLU A 167 -10.37 -10.29 15.28
C GLU A 167 -11.31 -10.83 14.19
N ASP A 168 -10.86 -10.82 12.93
CA ASP A 168 -11.63 -11.21 11.75
C ASP A 168 -12.99 -10.49 11.56
N ARG A 169 -13.22 -9.36 12.27
CA ARG A 169 -14.50 -8.61 12.29
C ARG A 169 -14.93 -8.03 10.94
N GLN A 170 -14.05 -8.05 9.94
CA GLN A 170 -14.30 -7.59 8.57
C GLN A 170 -14.32 -8.71 7.53
N ILE A 171 -14.13 -9.98 7.95
CA ILE A 171 -14.26 -11.15 7.07
C ILE A 171 -15.75 -11.47 6.87
N ARG A 172 -16.16 -11.66 5.61
CA ARG A 172 -17.50 -12.10 5.24
C ARG A 172 -17.39 -13.30 4.31
N THR A 173 -17.28 -14.48 4.93
CA THR A 173 -17.19 -15.74 4.19
C THR A 173 -18.45 -15.96 3.34
N PRO A 174 -18.38 -16.71 2.23
CA PRO A 174 -19.55 -17.02 1.43
C PRO A 174 -20.70 -17.62 2.26
N ARG A 175 -20.39 -18.44 3.28
CA ARG A 175 -21.40 -19.01 4.20
C ARG A 175 -22.13 -17.93 5.00
N GLN A 176 -21.42 -16.93 5.53
CA GLN A 176 -22.04 -15.79 6.21
C GLN A 176 -22.88 -14.98 5.23
N ALA A 177 -22.36 -14.65 4.05
CA ALA A 177 -23.09 -13.89 3.05
C ALA A 177 -24.43 -14.53 2.64
N PHE A 178 -24.47 -15.86 2.46
CA PHE A 178 -25.71 -16.61 2.20
C PHE A 178 -26.67 -16.62 3.41
N ALA A 179 -26.17 -16.61 4.64
CA ALA A 179 -27.00 -16.60 5.84
C ALA A 179 -27.61 -15.19 6.08
N ASP A 180 -26.80 -14.14 5.98
CA ASP A 180 -27.22 -12.74 6.09
C ASP A 180 -28.33 -12.41 5.08
N ALA A 181 -28.13 -12.78 3.82
CA ALA A 181 -29.08 -12.50 2.73
C ALA A 181 -30.42 -13.23 2.94
N GLN A 182 -30.42 -14.43 3.52
CA GLN A 182 -31.65 -15.13 3.89
C GLN A 182 -32.34 -14.53 5.12
N ALA A 183 -31.58 -14.04 6.10
CA ALA A 183 -32.11 -13.51 7.34
C ALA A 183 -32.66 -12.08 7.21
N GLY A 184 -32.04 -11.23 6.37
CA GLY A 184 -32.37 -9.82 6.23
C GLY A 184 -32.73 -9.34 4.83
N GLY A 185 -32.49 -10.12 3.78
CA GLY A 185 -32.60 -9.64 2.40
C GLY A 185 -31.71 -8.42 2.15
N THR A 186 -32.15 -7.50 1.30
CA THR A 186 -31.49 -6.19 1.08
C THR A 186 -31.80 -5.15 2.17
N THR A 187 -32.45 -5.53 3.28
CA THR A 187 -32.87 -4.59 4.34
C THR A 187 -31.66 -3.91 4.98
N GLY A 188 -31.61 -2.58 4.89
CA GLY A 188 -30.51 -1.77 5.40
C GLY A 188 -29.39 -1.50 4.42
N ALA A 189 -29.50 -1.95 3.16
CA ALA A 189 -28.71 -1.41 2.06
C ALA A 189 -29.09 0.06 1.82
N ILE A 190 -28.10 0.91 1.66
CA ILE A 190 -28.25 2.33 1.31
C ILE A 190 -27.97 2.45 -0.18
N GLU A 191 -28.98 2.81 -0.96
CA GLU A 191 -28.83 3.19 -2.38
C GLU A 191 -27.94 4.44 -2.48
N VAL A 192 -27.05 4.47 -3.45
CA VAL A 192 -26.10 5.58 -3.68
C VAL A 192 -26.62 6.42 -4.85
N PRO A 193 -27.14 7.64 -4.60
CA PRO A 193 -27.63 8.51 -5.66
C PRO A 193 -26.52 8.85 -6.67
N ALA A 194 -26.89 9.03 -7.94
CA ALA A 194 -25.94 9.41 -9.00
C ALA A 194 -25.24 10.74 -8.70
N GLU A 195 -25.90 11.63 -7.96
CA GLU A 195 -25.43 12.92 -7.49
C GLU A 195 -24.30 12.82 -6.45
N GLU A 196 -24.11 11.67 -5.78
CA GLU A 196 -22.92 11.43 -4.94
C GLU A 196 -21.63 11.30 -5.80
N GLY A 197 -21.75 11.14 -7.13
CA GLY A 197 -20.62 11.22 -8.07
C GLY A 197 -19.87 9.91 -8.32
N LEU A 198 -20.41 8.76 -7.91
CA LEU A 198 -19.91 7.45 -8.32
C LEU A 198 -20.61 7.04 -9.63
N PRO A 199 -19.90 6.99 -10.77
CA PRO A 199 -20.53 6.69 -12.06
C PRO A 199 -21.06 5.25 -12.12
N PRO A 200 -22.05 4.96 -13.00
CA PRO A 200 -22.52 3.61 -13.27
C PRO A 200 -21.36 2.64 -13.53
N PHE A 201 -21.46 1.40 -13.03
CA PHE A 201 -20.34 0.45 -13.08
C PHE A 201 -19.66 0.30 -14.46
N PRO A 202 -20.37 0.19 -15.60
CA PRO A 202 -19.72 0.10 -16.91
C PRO A 202 -18.83 1.31 -17.24
N VAL A 203 -19.25 2.52 -16.86
CA VAL A 203 -18.48 3.76 -17.05
C VAL A 203 -17.29 3.82 -16.09
N LEU A 204 -17.48 3.44 -14.83
CA LEU A 204 -16.39 3.33 -13.84
C LEU A 204 -15.29 2.39 -14.33
N TRP A 205 -15.69 1.20 -14.80
CA TRP A 205 -14.81 0.17 -15.33
C TRP A 205 -14.04 0.64 -16.58
N ALA A 206 -14.73 1.28 -17.51
CA ALA A 206 -14.09 1.83 -18.72
C ALA A 206 -13.04 2.90 -18.40
N ARG A 207 -13.35 3.82 -17.49
CA ARG A 207 -12.42 4.85 -17.02
C ARG A 207 -11.20 4.24 -16.34
N TRP A 208 -11.42 3.27 -15.45
CA TRP A 208 -10.34 2.52 -14.79
C TRP A 208 -9.41 1.83 -15.80
N ALA A 209 -9.99 1.24 -16.85
CA ALA A 209 -9.24 0.58 -17.92
C ALA A 209 -8.35 1.55 -18.71
N VAL A 210 -8.85 2.73 -19.08
CA VAL A 210 -8.05 3.76 -19.78
C VAL A 210 -6.90 4.26 -18.93
N ILE A 211 -7.15 4.55 -17.65
CA ILE A 211 -6.09 5.01 -16.74
C ILE A 211 -5.04 3.89 -16.56
N SER A 212 -5.48 2.64 -16.37
CA SER A 212 -4.58 1.47 -16.31
C SER A 212 -3.72 1.33 -17.58
N ALA A 213 -4.35 1.48 -18.75
CA ALA A 213 -3.67 1.43 -20.04
C ALA A 213 -2.61 2.52 -20.19
N ALA A 214 -2.86 3.75 -19.72
CA ALA A 214 -1.88 4.84 -19.77
C ALA A 214 -0.70 4.63 -18.80
N PHE A 215 -0.96 4.16 -17.58
CA PHE A 215 0.12 3.82 -16.62
C PHE A 215 1.00 2.67 -17.13
N VAL A 216 0.41 1.66 -17.80
CA VAL A 216 1.14 0.58 -18.46
C VAL A 216 1.93 1.08 -19.66
N ALA A 217 1.35 1.96 -20.50
CA ALA A 217 2.06 2.58 -21.62
C ALA A 217 3.33 3.31 -21.15
N ALA A 218 3.22 4.09 -20.07
CA ALA A 218 4.33 4.83 -19.47
C ALA A 218 5.34 3.93 -18.73
N LYS A 219 5.19 2.60 -18.78
CA LYS A 219 6.04 1.60 -18.09
C LYS A 219 6.14 1.85 -16.58
N SER A 220 5.13 2.51 -15.99
CA SER A 220 5.13 2.85 -14.58
C SER A 220 5.04 1.56 -13.75
N PRO A 221 5.95 1.29 -12.81
CA PRO A 221 5.89 0.08 -11.98
C PRO A 221 4.73 0.10 -10.96
N ARG A 222 3.98 1.22 -10.85
CA ARG A 222 2.86 1.40 -9.91
C ARG A 222 1.62 1.92 -10.66
N GLY A 223 0.60 2.33 -9.90
CA GLY A 223 -0.67 2.84 -10.43
C GLY A 223 -1.68 1.73 -10.74
N PRO A 224 -2.83 2.08 -11.32
CA PRO A 224 -3.92 1.14 -11.53
C PRO A 224 -3.57 0.07 -12.57
N ARG A 225 -4.19 -1.10 -12.40
CA ARG A 225 -4.10 -2.26 -13.29
C ARG A 225 -5.47 -2.89 -13.47
N ILE A 226 -5.63 -3.63 -14.56
CA ILE A 226 -6.88 -4.33 -14.86
C ILE A 226 -6.63 -5.73 -15.43
N THR A 227 -7.52 -6.66 -15.07
CA THR A 227 -7.70 -7.99 -15.66
C THR A 227 -9.14 -8.11 -16.14
N SER A 228 -9.54 -9.26 -16.68
CA SER A 228 -10.92 -9.49 -17.16
C SER A 228 -12.00 -9.39 -16.07
N ALA A 229 -11.63 -9.56 -14.79
CA ALA A 229 -12.55 -9.59 -13.66
C ALA A 229 -12.15 -8.67 -12.48
N LEU A 230 -10.96 -8.08 -12.48
CA LEU A 230 -10.45 -7.26 -11.37
C LEU A 230 -9.73 -6.00 -11.87
N GLY A 231 -10.16 -4.83 -11.41
CA GLY A 231 -9.37 -3.60 -11.40
C GLY A 231 -8.71 -3.43 -10.03
N TRP A 232 -7.40 -3.24 -9.99
CA TRP A 232 -6.61 -3.00 -8.77
C TRP A 232 -5.98 -1.62 -8.80
N PHE A 233 -6.02 -0.88 -7.68
CA PHE A 233 -5.35 0.39 -7.51
C PHE A 233 -4.83 0.56 -6.09
N GLU A 234 -3.58 0.99 -5.97
CA GLU A 234 -2.95 1.43 -4.72
C GLU A 234 -2.23 2.75 -5.00
N GLY A 235 -2.62 3.81 -4.30
CA GLY A 235 -2.04 5.15 -4.40
C GLY A 235 -0.72 5.27 -3.64
N SER A 236 -0.01 6.39 -3.84
CA SER A 236 1.24 6.69 -3.13
C SER A 236 1.08 6.81 -1.62
N THR A 237 -0.13 7.10 -1.13
CA THR A 237 -0.47 7.26 0.28
C THR A 237 -0.97 5.98 0.96
N ARG A 238 -0.90 4.80 0.29
CA ARG A 238 -1.53 3.53 0.72
C ARG A 238 -3.06 3.53 0.86
N SER A 239 -3.72 4.56 0.34
CA SER A 239 -5.14 4.50 -0.01
C SER A 239 -5.29 3.67 -1.29
N GLY A 240 -6.26 2.76 -1.34
CA GLY A 240 -6.40 1.86 -2.48
C GLY A 240 -7.66 1.02 -2.44
N SER A 241 -7.98 0.41 -3.59
CA SER A 241 -9.21 -0.36 -3.77
C SER A 241 -9.13 -1.40 -4.88
N THR A 242 -10.07 -2.33 -4.80
CA THR A 242 -10.36 -3.32 -5.82
C THR A 242 -11.78 -3.12 -6.34
N VAL A 243 -11.95 -3.17 -7.67
CA VAL A 243 -13.24 -3.33 -8.32
C VAL A 243 -13.32 -4.70 -8.99
N HIS A 244 -14.15 -5.59 -8.45
CA HIS A 244 -14.42 -6.90 -9.02
C HIS A 244 -15.65 -6.84 -9.94
N ARG A 245 -15.48 -7.25 -11.19
CA ARG A 245 -16.56 -7.45 -12.16
C ARG A 245 -17.12 -8.87 -12.01
N LEU A 246 -18.44 -8.99 -11.90
CA LEU A 246 -19.13 -10.26 -11.64
C LEU A 246 -20.10 -10.64 -12.78
N PRO A 247 -20.53 -11.91 -12.86
CA PRO A 247 -21.57 -12.34 -13.81
C PRO A 247 -22.87 -11.56 -13.62
N HIS A 248 -23.64 -11.43 -14.70
CA HIS A 248 -24.89 -10.65 -14.79
C HIS A 248 -24.72 -9.13 -14.65
N GLY A 249 -23.55 -8.59 -15.01
CA GLY A 249 -23.29 -7.14 -15.01
C GLY A 249 -23.14 -6.51 -13.62
N ARG A 250 -23.02 -7.34 -12.58
CA ARG A 250 -22.81 -6.95 -11.18
C ARG A 250 -21.35 -6.57 -10.92
N ALA A 251 -21.10 -5.83 -9.84
CA ALA A 251 -19.75 -5.54 -9.39
C ALA A 251 -19.65 -5.32 -7.87
N VAL A 252 -18.44 -5.41 -7.34
CA VAL A 252 -18.10 -5.02 -5.96
C VAL A 252 -16.91 -4.08 -5.99
N LEU A 253 -17.05 -2.90 -5.38
CA LEU A 253 -15.99 -1.92 -5.18
C LEU A 253 -15.68 -1.85 -3.68
N SER A 254 -14.46 -2.18 -3.28
CA SER A 254 -14.10 -2.25 -1.86
C SER A 254 -12.63 -1.87 -1.63
N GLY A 255 -12.31 -1.31 -0.46
CA GLY A 255 -10.98 -0.77 -0.24
C GLY A 255 -10.75 -0.07 1.09
N GLY A 256 -9.56 0.52 1.19
CA GLY A 256 -9.05 1.21 2.37
C GLY A 256 -8.56 2.61 2.01
N VAL A 257 -9.07 3.62 2.70
CA VAL A 257 -8.40 4.93 2.80
C VAL A 257 -7.33 4.82 3.89
N TRP A 258 -6.12 5.28 3.62
CA TRP A 258 -5.06 5.28 4.62
C TRP A 258 -5.42 6.17 5.80
N ASN A 259 -5.23 5.64 7.01
CA ASN A 259 -5.65 6.28 8.26
C ASN A 259 -7.13 6.73 8.28
N ALA A 260 -8.04 5.94 7.69
CA ALA A 260 -9.48 6.21 7.68
C ALA A 260 -10.02 6.56 9.09
N PRO A 261 -10.70 7.72 9.27
CA PRO A 261 -11.17 8.17 10.58
C PRO A 261 -12.13 7.21 11.29
N SER A 262 -12.91 6.44 10.53
CA SER A 262 -13.78 5.39 11.07
C SER A 262 -12.98 4.25 11.71
N LEU A 263 -11.88 3.82 11.09
CA LEU A 263 -11.01 2.79 11.66
C LEU A 263 -10.19 3.31 12.83
N ASP A 264 -9.80 4.59 12.82
CA ASP A 264 -9.19 5.24 13.99
C ASP A 264 -10.13 5.22 15.21
N ALA A 265 -11.39 5.60 15.00
CA ALA A 265 -12.41 5.57 16.04
C ALA A 265 -12.66 4.15 16.57
N VAL A 266 -12.62 3.12 15.73
CA VAL A 266 -12.76 1.72 16.14
C VAL A 266 -11.54 1.25 16.94
N TYR A 267 -10.35 1.31 16.35
CA TYR A 267 -9.16 0.65 16.90
C TYR A 267 -8.47 1.43 18.02
N ASN A 268 -8.49 2.77 17.96
CA ASN A 268 -7.91 3.64 18.99
C ASN A 268 -8.98 4.25 19.93
N GLY A 269 -10.23 4.36 19.48
CA GLY A 269 -11.33 4.96 20.25
C GLY A 269 -12.35 3.98 20.86
N GLY A 270 -12.30 2.68 20.51
CA GLY A 270 -13.27 1.69 20.98
C GLY A 270 -14.68 1.81 20.39
N ALA A 271 -14.85 2.56 19.28
CA ALA A 271 -16.12 2.64 18.58
C ALA A 271 -16.54 1.29 17.97
N PRO A 272 -17.85 1.02 17.77
CA PRO A 272 -18.29 -0.18 17.07
C PRO A 272 -17.80 -0.20 15.62
N MET A 273 -17.44 -1.39 15.12
CA MET A 273 -17.06 -1.58 13.73
C MET A 273 -18.24 -1.24 12.81
N PRO A 274 -18.07 -0.38 11.77
CA PRO A 274 -19.14 -0.09 10.83
C PRO A 274 -19.63 -1.35 10.10
N GLN A 275 -20.95 -1.46 9.92
CA GLN A 275 -21.56 -2.58 9.20
C GLN A 275 -21.44 -2.39 7.68
N PHE A 276 -20.21 -2.50 7.14
CA PHE A 276 -19.92 -2.29 5.71
C PHE A 276 -20.77 -3.17 4.78
N PHE A 277 -21.17 -4.36 5.24
CA PHE A 277 -21.95 -5.35 4.47
C PHE A 277 -23.45 -5.36 4.82
N ARG A 278 -23.96 -4.34 5.53
CA ARG A 278 -25.37 -4.25 5.91
C ARG A 278 -26.28 -4.22 4.68
N GLY A 279 -27.18 -5.18 4.57
CA GLY A 279 -28.05 -5.37 3.39
C GLY A 279 -27.32 -5.84 2.12
N ALA A 280 -26.05 -6.24 2.21
CA ALA A 280 -25.29 -6.72 1.08
C ALA A 280 -25.74 -8.14 0.68
N PRO A 281 -25.98 -8.41 -0.62
CA PRO A 281 -26.44 -9.71 -1.09
C PRO A 281 -25.37 -10.81 -0.94
N GLU A 282 -25.78 -12.06 -1.18
CA GLU A 282 -24.99 -13.27 -0.95
C GLU A 282 -23.72 -13.38 -1.80
N TRP A 283 -23.66 -12.64 -2.91
CA TRP A 283 -22.51 -12.58 -3.81
C TRP A 283 -21.45 -11.54 -3.42
N VAL A 284 -21.67 -10.75 -2.35
CA VAL A 284 -20.66 -9.86 -1.76
C VAL A 284 -19.96 -10.60 -0.62
N ALA A 285 -18.86 -11.30 -0.92
CA ALA A 285 -18.13 -12.14 0.03
C ALA A 285 -16.61 -12.06 -0.22
N ASP A 286 -15.79 -12.56 0.72
CA ASP A 286 -14.33 -12.41 0.69
C ASP A 286 -13.64 -12.65 -0.67
N PRO A 287 -14.02 -13.64 -1.51
CA PRO A 287 -13.36 -13.87 -2.81
C PRO A 287 -13.50 -12.73 -3.83
N VAL A 288 -14.37 -11.75 -3.58
CA VAL A 288 -14.61 -10.58 -4.44
C VAL A 288 -14.44 -9.25 -3.69
N LEU A 289 -13.87 -9.31 -2.48
CA LEU A 289 -13.56 -8.16 -1.64
C LEU A 289 -12.05 -7.85 -1.67
N SER A 290 -11.71 -6.61 -1.35
CA SER A 290 -10.33 -6.19 -1.16
C SER A 290 -9.66 -7.05 -0.08
N PRO A 291 -8.40 -7.51 -0.26
CA PRO A 291 -7.65 -8.26 0.76
C PRO A 291 -7.51 -7.56 2.12
N ARG A 292 -7.88 -6.27 2.19
CA ARG A 292 -7.96 -5.48 3.41
C ARG A 292 -9.03 -5.96 4.40
N THR A 293 -9.98 -6.81 4.00
CA THR A 293 -10.89 -7.51 4.94
C THR A 293 -10.10 -8.37 5.92
N SER A 294 -9.12 -9.13 5.43
CA SER A 294 -8.34 -10.09 6.21
C SER A 294 -7.34 -9.47 7.18
N ASN A 295 -7.07 -8.17 7.10
CA ASN A 295 -6.16 -7.45 8.00
C ASN A 295 -6.80 -6.28 8.74
N GLY A 296 -8.13 -6.15 8.68
CA GLY A 296 -8.88 -5.09 9.39
C GLY A 296 -8.81 -3.69 8.79
N LEU A 297 -8.29 -3.54 7.56
CA LEU A 297 -8.11 -2.23 6.91
C LEU A 297 -9.16 -1.93 5.82
N LEU A 298 -10.26 -2.68 5.78
CA LEU A 298 -11.41 -2.29 4.98
C LEU A 298 -12.06 -1.06 5.60
N SER A 299 -12.21 0.00 4.80
CA SER A 299 -12.88 1.25 5.21
C SER A 299 -14.15 1.54 4.42
N PHE A 300 -14.38 0.83 3.31
CA PHE A 300 -15.61 0.89 2.53
C PHE A 300 -15.86 -0.39 1.71
N CYS A 301 -17.14 -0.70 1.54
CA CYS A 301 -17.65 -1.65 0.55
C CYS A 301 -18.88 -1.06 -0.15
N TYR A 302 -18.92 -1.20 -1.47
CA TYR A 302 -20.00 -0.82 -2.37
C TYR A 302 -20.27 -1.99 -3.31
N TRP A 303 -21.52 -2.18 -3.72
CA TRP A 303 -21.89 -3.20 -4.69
C TRP A 303 -22.90 -2.68 -5.72
N TRP A 304 -22.75 -3.14 -6.96
CA TRP A 304 -23.59 -2.78 -8.10
C TRP A 304 -24.44 -4.00 -8.48
N ASP A 305 -25.76 -3.86 -8.43
CA ASP A 305 -26.71 -4.96 -8.71
C ASP A 305 -26.95 -5.22 -10.20
N GLY A 306 -26.55 -4.28 -11.06
CA GLY A 306 -26.87 -4.24 -12.49
C GLY A 306 -27.40 -2.87 -12.94
N ASN A 307 -27.99 -2.10 -12.01
CA ASN A 307 -28.63 -0.81 -12.26
C ASN A 307 -28.19 0.32 -11.31
N THR A 308 -27.95 0.01 -10.03
CA THR A 308 -27.57 1.03 -9.03
C THR A 308 -26.45 0.54 -8.10
N TRP A 309 -25.66 1.49 -7.58
CA TRP A 309 -24.71 1.25 -6.50
C TRP A 309 -25.42 1.27 -5.14
N TYR A 310 -25.02 0.39 -4.25
CA TYR A 310 -25.45 0.35 -2.85
C TYR A 310 -24.24 0.25 -1.93
N ARG A 311 -24.43 0.63 -0.67
CA ARG A 311 -23.47 0.46 0.42
C ARG A 311 -24.17 0.07 1.72
N GLY A 312 -23.43 -0.53 2.65
CA GLY A 312 -23.82 -0.61 4.05
C GLY A 312 -23.44 0.69 4.75
N GLU A 313 -22.86 0.60 5.94
CA GLU A 313 -22.37 1.75 6.72
C GLU A 313 -21.01 2.29 6.24
N SER A 314 -20.66 2.06 4.97
CA SER A 314 -19.52 2.70 4.30
C SER A 314 -19.70 4.24 4.28
N PRO A 315 -18.60 5.02 4.28
CA PRO A 315 -18.68 6.48 4.08
C PRO A 315 -19.37 6.84 2.76
N PRO A 316 -19.87 8.08 2.58
CA PRO A 316 -20.35 8.57 1.28
C PRO A 316 -19.19 8.68 0.27
N VAL A 317 -19.54 8.80 -1.02
CA VAL A 317 -18.57 8.73 -2.14
C VAL A 317 -17.43 9.74 -2.01
N SER A 318 -17.69 10.93 -1.44
CA SER A 318 -16.66 11.95 -1.16
C SER A 318 -15.51 11.47 -0.27
N GLY A 319 -15.74 10.46 0.56
CA GLY A 319 -14.73 9.82 1.41
C GLY A 319 -13.83 8.82 0.69
N LEU A 320 -14.07 8.50 -0.59
CA LEU A 320 -13.29 7.50 -1.35
C LEU A 320 -12.19 8.12 -2.23
N ARG A 321 -12.04 9.46 -2.24
CA ARG A 321 -11.22 10.20 -3.20
C ARG A 321 -9.80 9.66 -3.39
N ASP A 322 -9.09 9.41 -2.29
CA ASP A 322 -7.70 8.95 -2.33
C ASP A 322 -7.56 7.46 -2.71
N ALA A 323 -8.65 6.70 -2.64
CA ALA A 323 -8.64 5.25 -2.83
C ALA A 323 -9.09 4.79 -4.22
N LEU A 324 -9.53 5.70 -5.11
CA LEU A 324 -9.83 5.41 -6.53
C LEU A 324 -8.90 6.20 -7.47
N PRO A 325 -8.56 5.68 -8.66
CA PRO A 325 -7.60 6.32 -9.59
C PRO A 325 -8.18 7.50 -10.40
N GLY A 326 -9.11 8.30 -9.85
CA GLY A 326 -9.67 9.48 -10.54
C GLY A 326 -10.85 9.21 -11.49
N VAL A 327 -11.56 8.08 -11.34
CA VAL A 327 -12.65 7.63 -12.24
C VAL A 327 -13.96 8.46 -12.22
N TRP A 328 -13.99 9.58 -11.49
CA TRP A 328 -15.20 10.31 -11.09
C TRP A 328 -15.96 10.94 -12.26
N SER A 329 -15.26 11.67 -13.12
CA SER A 329 -15.78 12.30 -14.34
C SER A 329 -14.81 12.11 -15.50
N SER A 330 -15.26 12.37 -16.73
CA SER A 330 -14.38 12.39 -17.90
C SER A 330 -13.26 13.42 -17.73
N ASP A 331 -13.55 14.56 -17.08
CA ASP A 331 -12.55 15.58 -16.72
C ASP A 331 -11.53 15.06 -15.70
N SER A 332 -11.96 14.34 -14.66
CA SER A 332 -11.04 13.75 -13.68
C SER A 332 -10.11 12.71 -14.31
N VAL A 333 -10.60 11.96 -15.31
CA VAL A 333 -9.76 11.04 -16.09
C VAL A 333 -8.80 11.81 -16.98
N PHE A 334 -9.27 12.88 -17.64
CA PHE A 334 -8.43 13.75 -18.44
C PHE A 334 -7.27 14.35 -17.61
N ASP A 335 -7.56 14.89 -16.43
CA ASP A 335 -6.58 15.47 -15.49
C ASP A 335 -5.53 14.46 -14.98
N VAL A 336 -5.89 13.17 -14.88
CA VAL A 336 -4.95 12.09 -14.53
C VAL A 336 -4.09 11.71 -15.74
N LEU A 337 -4.68 11.68 -16.94
CA LEU A 337 -3.97 11.27 -18.15
C LEU A 337 -2.99 12.34 -18.65
N THR A 338 -3.30 13.63 -18.53
CA THR A 338 -2.38 14.74 -18.90
C THR A 338 -1.11 14.79 -18.04
N GLN A 339 -1.09 14.16 -16.86
CA GLN A 339 0.13 13.98 -16.07
C GLN A 339 1.08 12.92 -16.66
N ILE A 340 0.62 12.15 -17.65
CA ILE A 340 1.33 11.01 -18.26
C ILE A 340 1.74 11.31 -19.70
N VAL A 341 0.95 12.09 -20.45
CA VAL A 341 1.12 12.33 -21.89
C VAL A 341 1.28 13.82 -22.23
N ASP A 342 1.96 14.13 -23.34
CA ASP A 342 2.21 15.51 -23.80
C ASP A 342 0.88 16.28 -24.03
N ASP A 343 0.81 17.53 -23.54
CA ASP A 343 -0.33 18.47 -23.70
C ASP A 343 -0.92 18.50 -25.12
N LYS A 344 -0.07 18.32 -26.15
CA LYS A 344 -0.47 18.29 -27.57
C LYS A 344 -1.46 17.16 -27.90
N ALA A 345 -1.56 16.14 -27.07
CA ALA A 345 -2.49 15.03 -27.27
C ALA A 345 -3.94 15.36 -26.84
N SER A 346 -4.19 16.49 -26.17
CA SER A 346 -5.48 16.86 -25.53
C SER A 346 -6.75 16.44 -26.28
N SER A 347 -6.89 16.76 -27.57
CA SER A 347 -8.08 16.39 -28.36
C SER A 347 -8.26 14.89 -28.58
N TRP A 348 -7.15 14.13 -28.65
CA TRP A 348 -7.16 12.68 -28.73
C TRP A 348 -7.49 12.03 -27.38
N LEU A 349 -7.07 12.61 -26.24
CA LEU A 349 -7.50 12.14 -24.91
C LEU A 349 -9.02 12.21 -24.76
N THR A 350 -9.63 13.35 -25.09
CA THR A 350 -11.09 13.51 -24.99
C THR A 350 -11.81 12.46 -25.86
N ALA A 351 -11.32 12.22 -27.07
CA ALA A 351 -11.86 11.18 -27.95
C ALA A 351 -11.64 9.75 -27.40
N LEU A 352 -10.48 9.47 -26.80
CA LEU A 352 -10.16 8.18 -26.17
C LEU A 352 -11.07 7.89 -24.97
N ILE A 353 -11.31 8.89 -24.11
CA ILE A 353 -12.19 8.76 -22.94
C ILE A 353 -13.63 8.49 -23.40
N ALA A 354 -14.15 9.27 -24.36
CA ALA A 354 -15.50 9.06 -24.90
C ALA A 354 -15.67 7.69 -25.61
N ALA A 355 -14.64 7.24 -26.34
CA ALA A 355 -14.62 5.92 -26.95
C ALA A 355 -14.61 4.79 -25.90
N ALA A 356 -13.89 4.97 -24.79
CA ALA A 356 -13.86 4.01 -23.70
C ALA A 356 -15.19 3.91 -22.95
N GLU A 357 -15.78 5.04 -22.59
CA GLU A 357 -17.10 5.10 -21.92
C GLU A 357 -18.22 4.47 -22.77
N THR A 358 -18.02 4.33 -24.08
CA THR A 358 -18.93 3.65 -25.02
C THR A 358 -18.47 2.26 -25.46
N GLY A 359 -17.33 1.76 -24.96
CA GLY A 359 -16.80 0.42 -25.24
C GLY A 359 -16.26 0.21 -26.65
N ARG A 360 -15.66 1.24 -27.27
CA ARG A 360 -15.23 1.27 -28.68
C ARG A 360 -13.81 1.81 -28.87
N VAL A 361 -12.87 1.41 -28.01
CA VAL A 361 -11.49 1.89 -28.14
C VAL A 361 -10.75 1.10 -29.22
N THR A 362 -10.42 1.77 -30.32
CA THR A 362 -9.58 1.18 -31.37
C THR A 362 -8.09 1.38 -31.06
N ARG A 363 -7.23 0.42 -31.47
CA ARG A 363 -5.76 0.56 -31.34
C ARG A 363 -5.25 1.84 -31.99
N ALA A 364 -5.82 2.24 -33.13
CA ALA A 364 -5.44 3.46 -33.85
C ALA A 364 -5.71 4.76 -33.05
N LEU A 365 -6.80 4.83 -32.28
CA LEU A 365 -7.09 5.96 -31.41
C LEU A 365 -6.12 6.02 -30.23
N LEU A 366 -5.82 4.85 -29.63
CA LEU A 366 -4.82 4.74 -28.57
C LEU A 366 -3.42 5.16 -29.05
N SER A 367 -2.96 4.67 -30.21
CA SER A 367 -1.65 5.03 -30.78
C SER A 367 -1.50 6.52 -31.11
N ARG A 368 -2.60 7.21 -31.47
CA ARG A 368 -2.56 8.68 -31.69
C ARG A 368 -2.44 9.45 -30.38
N THR A 369 -3.10 8.95 -29.32
CA THR A 369 -3.07 9.57 -27.99
C THR A 369 -1.68 9.37 -27.35
N LEU A 370 -1.15 8.16 -27.42
CA LEU A 370 0.17 7.77 -26.89
C LEU A 370 1.26 7.99 -27.95
N SER A 371 1.50 9.24 -28.31
CA SER A 371 2.54 9.60 -29.29
C SER A 371 3.94 9.60 -28.70
N GLY A 372 4.88 8.85 -29.32
CA GLY A 372 6.32 8.86 -29.00
C GLY A 372 6.88 7.50 -28.58
N ASP A 373 8.17 7.26 -28.88
CA ASP A 373 8.83 5.95 -28.80
C ASP A 373 8.96 5.38 -27.36
N ASN A 374 8.71 6.21 -26.34
CA ASN A 374 8.80 5.79 -24.94
C ASN A 374 7.61 4.95 -24.48
N PHE A 375 6.44 5.06 -25.14
CA PHE A 375 5.19 4.41 -24.73
C PHE A 375 5.06 2.98 -25.25
N ASP A 376 4.76 2.03 -24.36
CA ASP A 376 4.35 0.66 -24.74
C ASP A 376 2.86 0.62 -25.10
N VAL A 377 2.56 0.96 -26.35
CA VAL A 377 1.18 1.00 -26.89
C VAL A 377 0.54 -0.39 -26.95
N ASP A 378 1.32 -1.46 -27.09
CA ASP A 378 0.76 -2.82 -27.23
C ASP A 378 0.36 -3.42 -25.88
N SER A 379 1.20 -3.29 -24.84
CA SER A 379 0.80 -3.64 -23.47
C SER A 379 -0.34 -2.75 -22.97
N SER A 380 -0.37 -1.49 -23.40
CA SER A 380 -1.47 -0.56 -23.14
C SER A 380 -2.78 -1.03 -23.77
N TYR A 381 -2.77 -1.40 -25.06
CA TYR A 381 -3.97 -1.92 -25.74
C TYR A 381 -4.46 -3.23 -25.11
N TYR A 382 -3.53 -4.08 -24.65
CA TYR A 382 -3.87 -5.33 -23.96
C TYR A 382 -4.67 -5.11 -22.66
N GLN A 383 -4.42 -4.03 -21.90
CA GLN A 383 -5.26 -3.67 -20.74
C GLN A 383 -6.72 -3.39 -21.16
N LEU A 384 -6.94 -2.75 -22.31
CA LEU A 384 -8.27 -2.42 -22.84
C LEU A 384 -8.99 -3.67 -23.39
N ILE A 385 -8.25 -4.60 -24.00
CA ILE A 385 -8.74 -5.92 -24.40
C ILE A 385 -9.20 -6.71 -23.17
N LEU A 386 -8.37 -6.78 -22.12
CA LEU A 386 -8.72 -7.46 -20.86
C LEU A 386 -9.98 -6.85 -20.23
N ALA A 387 -10.07 -5.52 -20.19
CA ALA A 387 -11.26 -4.83 -19.71
C ALA A 387 -12.52 -5.08 -20.57
N GLY A 388 -12.37 -5.52 -21.83
CA GLY A 388 -13.48 -5.75 -22.75
C GLY A 388 -14.08 -4.46 -23.33
N ILE A 389 -13.26 -3.42 -23.52
CA ILE A 389 -13.67 -2.13 -24.11
C ILE A 389 -12.89 -1.78 -25.40
N ALA A 390 -12.03 -2.68 -25.85
CA ALA A 390 -11.33 -2.58 -27.13
C ALA A 390 -12.18 -3.14 -28.28
N GLU A 391 -12.02 -2.57 -29.48
CA GLU A 391 -12.66 -2.99 -30.74
C GLU A 391 -11.71 -3.78 -31.66
#